data_AF-A0AAU9XR88-F1
#
_entry.id   AF-A0AAU9XR88-F1
#
_cell.length_a   1.000
_cell.length_b   1.000
_cell.length_c   1.000
_cell.angle_alpha   90.00
_cell.angle_beta   90.00
_cell.angle_gamma   90.00
#
_symmetry.space_group_name_H-M   'P 1'
#
loop_
_entity.id
_entity.type
_entity.pdbx_description
1 polymer ?
#
loop_
_entity_poly.entity_id
_entity_poly.type
_entity_poly.pdbx_seq_one_letter_code
_entity_poly.pdbx_strand_id
1 'polypeptide(L)'
;MGMVIVLLIKKVQRAQEKLATVRERCKDITHELENIPTQGQVSQAQTRSPTALVDGRSTLGPRIARKRRHETIETAARIHGSTNEHSSATLEGLFYTLQKRCKLDTLTNYVTGNKQLTNRVVSKEYKKKVLKFEKSDDNIVRSIATYYASGVKGKRKCKSVRLVLSMKSNESKPGKRTSISICKGCKVPKLFTYSNLVEQLKKIDIGTVHEIDPDYLEGLKTENSVNGA
;
A
#
# COMPACT_ATOMS: atom_id res chain seq x y z
N MET A 1 -46.80 -27.86 -81.33
CA MET A 1 -46.78 -26.63 -80.49
C MET A 1 -47.04 -26.85 -78.99
N GLY A 2 -47.69 -27.93 -78.54
CA GLY A 2 -48.04 -28.12 -77.12
C GLY A 2 -46.89 -28.36 -76.13
N MET A 3 -45.82 -29.08 -76.52
CA MET A 3 -44.71 -29.41 -75.60
C MET A 3 -43.90 -28.19 -75.13
N VAL A 4 -43.75 -27.17 -75.99
CA VAL A 4 -42.97 -25.96 -75.67
C VAL A 4 -43.69 -25.12 -74.61
N ILE A 5 -45.02 -25.04 -74.67
CA ILE A 5 -45.86 -24.31 -73.70
C ILE A 5 -45.77 -24.98 -72.33
N VAL A 6 -45.84 -26.31 -72.26
CA VAL A 6 -45.71 -27.06 -70.98
C VAL A 6 -44.34 -26.85 -70.33
N LEU A 7 -43.27 -26.81 -71.14
CA LEU A 7 -41.91 -26.53 -70.64
C LEU A 7 -41.75 -25.10 -70.12
N LEU A 8 -42.37 -24.12 -70.78
CA LEU A 8 -42.38 -22.73 -70.33
C LEU A 8 -43.13 -22.57 -69.00
N ILE A 9 -44.30 -23.19 -68.84
CA ILE A 9 -45.06 -23.18 -67.59
C ILE A 9 -44.24 -23.77 -66.44
N LYS A 10 -43.60 -24.93 -66.64
CA LYS A 10 -42.71 -25.52 -65.62
C LYS A 10 -41.51 -24.63 -65.27
N LYS A 11 -40.94 -23.91 -66.24
CA LYS A 11 -39.84 -22.96 -65.97
C LYS A 11 -40.31 -21.76 -65.15
N VAL A 12 -41.49 -21.22 -65.46
CA VAL A 12 -42.09 -20.11 -64.70
C VAL A 12 -42.38 -20.54 -63.26
N GLN A 13 -42.94 -21.73 -63.06
CA GLN A 13 -43.26 -22.24 -61.73
C GLN A 13 -42.00 -22.45 -60.87
N ARG A 14 -40.93 -23.02 -61.43
CA ARG A 14 -39.63 -23.12 -60.74
C ARG A 14 -39.02 -21.76 -60.42
N ALA A 15 -39.22 -20.76 -61.29
CA ALA A 15 -38.74 -19.42 -61.03
C ALA A 15 -39.51 -18.78 -59.86
N GLN A 16 -40.82 -18.98 -59.79
CA GLN A 16 -41.66 -18.51 -58.69
C GLN A 16 -41.29 -19.17 -57.35
N GLU A 17 -41.04 -20.47 -57.34
CA GLU A 17 -40.58 -21.21 -56.14
C GLU A 17 -39.25 -20.65 -55.63
N LYS A 18 -38.26 -20.45 -56.50
CA LYS A 18 -36.96 -19.86 -56.13
C LYS A 18 -37.12 -18.44 -55.57
N LEU A 19 -38.02 -17.65 -56.13
CA LEU A 19 -38.28 -16.27 -55.69
C LEU A 19 -38.93 -16.25 -54.30
N ALA A 20 -39.79 -17.23 -53.99
CA ALA A 20 -40.34 -17.42 -52.65
C ALA A 20 -39.24 -17.76 -51.64
N THR A 21 -38.35 -18.71 -51.96
CA THR A 21 -37.23 -19.08 -51.06
C THR A 21 -36.28 -17.91 -50.78
N VAL A 22 -36.00 -17.08 -51.79
CA VAL A 22 -35.15 -15.88 -51.61
C VAL A 22 -35.83 -14.86 -50.72
N ARG A 23 -37.15 -14.64 -50.87
CA ARG A 23 -37.90 -13.72 -50.00
C ARG A 23 -37.89 -14.17 -48.54
N GLU A 24 -37.98 -15.47 -48.29
CA GLU A 24 -37.94 -16.02 -46.94
C GLU A 24 -36.57 -15.82 -46.29
N ARG A 25 -35.48 -16.14 -47.01
CA ARG A 25 -34.11 -15.83 -46.55
C ARG A 25 -33.87 -14.35 -46.32
N CYS A 26 -34.44 -13.47 -47.15
CA CYS A 26 -34.32 -12.04 -46.92
C CYS A 26 -34.99 -11.63 -45.60
N LYS A 27 -36.16 -12.17 -45.27
CA LYS A 27 -36.84 -11.89 -43.99
C LYS A 27 -36.04 -12.37 -42.79
N ASP A 28 -35.44 -13.57 -42.88
CA ASP A 28 -34.58 -14.11 -41.83
C ASP A 28 -33.37 -13.21 -41.58
N ILE A 29 -32.73 -12.73 -42.65
CA ILE A 29 -31.59 -11.80 -42.56
C ILE A 29 -32.03 -10.45 -41.94
N THR A 30 -33.21 -9.93 -42.29
CA THR A 30 -33.71 -8.69 -41.67
C THR A 30 -33.96 -8.88 -40.17
N HIS A 31 -34.51 -10.03 -39.78
CA HIS A 31 -34.75 -10.35 -38.37
C HIS A 31 -33.45 -10.60 -37.59
N GLU A 32 -32.42 -11.16 -38.22
CA GLU A 32 -31.08 -11.26 -37.62
C GLU A 32 -30.46 -9.87 -37.42
N LEU A 33 -30.58 -8.96 -38.40
CA LEU A 33 -30.06 -7.58 -38.31
C LEU A 33 -30.75 -6.75 -37.21
N GLU A 34 -32.05 -6.93 -36.99
CA GLU A 34 -32.79 -6.26 -35.89
C GLU A 34 -32.39 -6.79 -34.51
N ASN A 35 -31.87 -8.02 -34.42
CA ASN A 35 -31.46 -8.66 -33.16
C ASN A 35 -29.94 -8.60 -32.89
N ILE A 36 -29.15 -7.95 -33.76
CA ILE A 36 -27.76 -7.64 -33.43
C ILE A 36 -27.78 -6.60 -32.30
N PRO A 37 -27.19 -6.88 -31.12
CA PRO A 37 -27.07 -5.89 -30.08
C PRO A 37 -26.29 -4.71 -30.63
N THR A 38 -26.96 -3.57 -30.73
CA THR A 38 -26.41 -2.32 -31.24
C THR A 38 -25.09 -2.07 -30.51
N GLN A 39 -23.96 -2.18 -31.21
CA GLN A 39 -22.71 -1.62 -30.72
C GLN A 39 -23.03 -0.16 -30.41
N GLY A 40 -23.03 0.15 -29.11
CA GLY A 40 -23.49 1.44 -28.61
C GLY A 40 -22.86 2.55 -29.44
N GLN A 41 -23.70 3.42 -29.97
CA GLN A 41 -23.28 4.69 -30.53
C GLN A 41 -22.25 5.28 -29.56
N VAL A 42 -20.98 5.32 -29.98
CA VAL A 42 -19.98 6.14 -29.33
C VAL A 42 -20.39 7.56 -29.67
N SER A 43 -21.39 8.07 -28.95
CA SER A 43 -21.66 9.50 -28.89
C SER A 43 -20.30 10.14 -28.60
N GLN A 44 -19.83 10.98 -29.53
CA GLN A 44 -18.65 11.79 -29.31
C GLN A 44 -18.88 12.56 -28.02
N ALA A 45 -18.33 12.04 -26.93
CA ALA A 45 -18.64 12.52 -25.60
C ALA A 45 -18.10 13.95 -25.53
N GLN A 46 -18.99 14.90 -25.25
CA GLN A 46 -18.60 16.21 -24.74
C GLN A 46 -17.45 16.02 -23.76
N THR A 47 -16.30 16.65 -24.03
CA THR A 47 -15.07 16.42 -23.28
C THR A 47 -15.36 16.62 -21.79
N ARG A 48 -15.39 15.51 -21.05
CA ARG A 48 -15.71 15.54 -19.63
C ARG A 48 -14.64 16.37 -18.91
N SER A 49 -15.05 17.20 -17.95
CA SER A 49 -14.10 17.94 -17.12
C SER A 49 -13.08 16.98 -16.49
N PRO A 50 -11.78 17.29 -16.46
CA PRO A 50 -10.77 16.36 -15.94
C PRO A 50 -10.99 16.09 -14.45
N THR A 51 -10.65 14.88 -14.01
CA THR A 51 -10.60 14.58 -12.57
C THR A 51 -9.29 15.11 -12.02
N ALA A 52 -9.34 16.17 -11.21
CA ALA A 52 -8.19 16.68 -10.48
C ALA A 52 -8.32 16.34 -8.98
N LEU A 53 -7.18 16.06 -8.34
CA LEU A 53 -7.12 15.77 -6.91
C LEU A 53 -6.40 16.89 -6.17
N VAL A 54 -7.00 17.36 -5.07
CA VAL A 54 -6.38 18.27 -4.09
C VAL A 54 -6.46 17.59 -2.72
N ASP A 55 -5.31 17.41 -2.06
CA ASP A 55 -5.20 16.67 -0.78
C ASP A 55 -5.86 15.28 -0.80
N GLY A 56 -5.81 14.60 -1.96
CA GLY A 56 -6.42 13.29 -2.16
C GLY A 56 -7.94 13.29 -2.32
N ARG A 57 -8.57 14.46 -2.52
CA ARG A 57 -10.00 14.60 -2.81
C ARG A 57 -10.22 15.14 -4.21
N SER A 58 -11.26 14.63 -4.88
CA SER A 58 -11.67 15.13 -6.20
C SER A 58 -12.19 16.56 -6.08
N THR A 59 -11.80 17.41 -7.03
CA THR A 59 -12.35 18.77 -7.19
C THR A 59 -13.78 18.76 -7.74
N LEU A 60 -14.26 17.62 -8.23
CA LEU A 60 -15.60 17.48 -8.80
C LEU A 60 -16.67 17.36 -7.73
N GLY A 61 -17.90 17.77 -8.07
CA GLY A 61 -19.07 17.57 -7.23
C GLY A 61 -19.27 16.10 -6.81
N PRO A 62 -19.73 15.80 -5.57
CA PRO A 62 -19.76 14.44 -5.02
C PRO A 62 -20.51 13.42 -5.89
N ARG A 63 -21.64 13.83 -6.49
CA ARG A 63 -22.45 12.98 -7.37
C ARG A 63 -21.68 12.56 -8.63
N ILE A 64 -21.00 13.52 -9.27
CA ILE A 64 -20.21 13.27 -10.48
C ILE A 64 -19.01 12.38 -10.13
N ALA A 65 -18.31 12.70 -9.03
CA ALA A 65 -17.17 11.91 -8.59
C ALA A 65 -17.57 10.46 -8.26
N ARG A 66 -18.74 10.24 -7.62
CA ARG A 66 -19.28 8.91 -7.34
C ARG A 66 -19.62 8.16 -8.62
N LYS A 67 -20.33 8.80 -9.55
CA LYS A 67 -20.69 8.21 -10.85
C LYS A 67 -19.44 7.76 -11.62
N ARG A 68 -18.43 8.63 -11.72
CA ARG A 68 -17.16 8.29 -12.40
C ARG A 68 -16.43 7.12 -11.75
N ARG A 69 -16.30 7.09 -10.41
CA ARG A 69 -15.67 5.96 -9.73
C ARG A 69 -16.41 4.64 -9.99
N HIS A 70 -17.74 4.68 -10.04
CA HIS A 70 -18.54 3.50 -10.34
C HIS A 70 -18.31 3.01 -11.78
N GLU A 71 -18.40 3.89 -12.77
CA GLU A 71 -18.13 3.56 -14.18
C GLU A 71 -16.70 3.01 -14.38
N THR A 72 -15.71 3.58 -13.69
CA THR A 72 -14.32 3.09 -13.72
C THR A 72 -14.19 1.68 -13.16
N ILE A 73 -14.80 1.40 -12.00
CA ILE A 73 -14.76 0.07 -11.38
C ILE A 73 -15.47 -0.97 -12.25
N GLU A 74 -16.64 -0.66 -12.80
CA GLU A 74 -17.39 -1.57 -13.67
C GLU A 74 -16.63 -1.89 -14.97
N THR A 75 -16.00 -0.87 -15.57
CA THR A 75 -15.20 -1.06 -16.78
C THR A 75 -13.93 -1.87 -16.49
N ALA A 76 -13.25 -1.58 -15.38
CA ALA A 76 -12.09 -2.34 -14.95
C ALA A 76 -12.44 -3.80 -14.60
N ALA A 77 -13.61 -4.04 -14.01
CA ALA A 77 -14.08 -5.40 -13.69
C ALA A 77 -14.24 -6.25 -14.96
N ARG A 78 -14.79 -5.66 -16.03
CA ARG A 78 -14.89 -6.32 -17.34
C ARG A 78 -13.53 -6.60 -17.96
N ILE A 79 -12.60 -5.62 -17.91
CA ILE A 79 -11.25 -5.75 -18.49
C ILE A 79 -10.42 -6.80 -17.75
N HIS A 80 -10.50 -6.84 -16.43
CA HIS A 80 -9.69 -7.72 -15.58
C HIS A 80 -10.38 -9.04 -15.22
N GLY A 81 -11.54 -9.33 -15.84
CA GLY A 81 -12.25 -10.61 -15.68
C GLY A 81 -12.74 -10.88 -14.26
N SER A 82 -13.22 -9.85 -13.56
CA SER A 82 -13.70 -10.00 -12.19
C SER A 82 -14.98 -10.84 -12.15
N THR A 83 -14.94 -11.96 -11.45
CA THR A 83 -16.09 -12.84 -11.19
C THR A 83 -16.41 -12.87 -9.69
N ASN A 84 -17.46 -13.58 -9.29
CA ASN A 84 -17.78 -13.79 -7.87
C ASN A 84 -16.64 -14.52 -7.13
N GLU A 85 -15.90 -15.38 -7.83
CA GLU A 85 -14.74 -16.12 -7.29
C GLU A 85 -13.48 -15.25 -7.26
N HIS A 86 -13.34 -14.31 -8.20
CA HIS A 86 -12.19 -13.40 -8.33
C HIS A 86 -12.60 -11.94 -8.16
N SER A 87 -13.23 -11.63 -7.03
CA SER A 87 -13.71 -10.27 -6.74
C SER A 87 -12.58 -9.25 -6.55
N SER A 88 -11.36 -9.68 -6.19
CA SER A 88 -10.20 -8.79 -6.05
C SER A 88 -9.55 -8.37 -7.39
N ALA A 89 -9.79 -9.12 -8.47
CA ALA A 89 -9.13 -8.93 -9.77
C ALA A 89 -9.29 -7.50 -10.32
N THR A 90 -10.46 -6.89 -10.11
CA THR A 90 -10.71 -5.49 -10.49
C THR A 90 -9.72 -4.52 -9.83
N LEU A 91 -9.56 -4.62 -8.50
CA LEU A 91 -8.74 -3.69 -7.73
C LEU A 91 -7.25 -3.96 -7.94
N GLU A 92 -6.87 -5.23 -8.03
CA GLU A 92 -5.49 -5.64 -8.34
C GLU A 92 -5.07 -5.16 -9.73
N GLY A 93 -5.92 -5.34 -10.74
CA GLY A 93 -5.66 -4.85 -12.10
C GLY A 93 -5.55 -3.33 -12.18
N LEU A 94 -6.44 -2.59 -11.49
CA LEU A 94 -6.34 -1.13 -11.37
C LEU A 94 -5.05 -0.68 -10.68
N PHE A 95 -4.63 -1.36 -9.61
CA PHE A 95 -3.39 -1.02 -8.93
C PHE A 95 -2.16 -1.36 -9.77
N TYR A 96 -2.15 -2.54 -10.41
CA TYR A 96 -1.06 -2.98 -11.30
C TYR A 96 -0.87 -2.04 -12.49
N THR A 97 -1.96 -1.62 -13.12
CA THR A 97 -1.92 -0.63 -14.21
C THR A 97 -1.44 0.73 -13.74
N LEU A 98 -1.92 1.20 -12.57
CA LEU A 98 -1.45 2.44 -11.97
C LEU A 98 0.06 2.38 -11.66
N GLN A 99 0.54 1.28 -11.07
CA GLN A 99 1.95 1.08 -10.76
C GLN A 99 2.82 1.10 -12.02
N LYS A 100 2.36 0.50 -13.11
CA LYS A 100 3.12 0.46 -14.37
C LYS A 100 3.14 1.80 -15.11
N ARG A 101 2.07 2.58 -15.04
CA ARG A 101 1.88 3.81 -15.83
C ARG A 101 2.27 5.08 -15.08
N CYS A 102 2.21 5.09 -13.75
CA CYS A 102 2.51 6.26 -12.94
C CYS A 102 4.01 6.35 -12.62
N LYS A 103 4.60 7.55 -12.70
CA LYS A 103 5.96 7.79 -12.18
C LYS A 103 5.96 7.62 -10.66
N LEU A 104 7.07 7.12 -10.12
CA LEU A 104 7.20 6.85 -8.69
C LEU A 104 6.94 8.09 -7.81
N ASP A 105 7.45 9.26 -8.21
CA ASP A 105 7.25 10.51 -7.47
C ASP A 105 5.78 10.93 -7.45
N THR A 106 5.09 10.79 -8.58
CA THR A 106 3.66 11.08 -8.69
C THR A 106 2.84 10.13 -7.83
N LEU A 107 3.17 8.83 -7.85
CA LEU A 107 2.53 7.83 -6.99
C LEU A 107 2.76 8.12 -5.51
N THR A 108 3.99 8.51 -5.16
CA THR A 108 4.35 8.93 -3.80
C THR A 108 3.50 10.12 -3.37
N ASN A 109 3.36 11.14 -4.21
CA ASN A 109 2.53 12.31 -3.92
C ASN A 109 1.05 11.96 -3.74
N TYR A 110 0.50 11.02 -4.51
CA TYR A 110 -0.87 10.55 -4.31
C TYR A 110 -1.07 9.86 -2.97
N VAL A 111 -0.08 9.07 -2.53
CA VAL A 111 -0.12 8.37 -1.25
C VAL A 111 0.08 9.33 -0.09
N THR A 112 1.13 10.14 -0.12
CA THR A 112 1.56 11.00 1.00
C THR A 112 0.72 12.27 1.12
N GLY A 113 0.23 12.81 0.00
CA GLY A 113 -0.65 13.99 -0.05
C GLY A 113 -2.06 13.71 0.47
N ASN A 114 -2.52 12.45 0.46
CA ASN A 114 -3.79 12.07 1.07
C ASN A 114 -3.61 11.73 2.55
N LYS A 115 -3.93 12.68 3.44
CA LYS A 115 -3.79 12.50 4.90
C LYS A 115 -4.46 11.24 5.43
N GLN A 116 -5.58 10.79 4.87
CA GLN A 116 -6.24 9.56 5.33
C GLN A 116 -5.44 8.33 4.91
N LEU A 117 -4.97 8.30 3.66
CA LEU A 117 -4.19 7.18 3.12
C LEU A 117 -2.83 7.09 3.80
N THR A 118 -2.12 8.20 3.96
CA THR A 118 -0.85 8.29 4.71
C THR A 118 -1.00 7.71 6.12
N ASN A 119 -2.03 8.14 6.85
CA ASN A 119 -2.25 7.67 8.23
C ASN A 119 -2.62 6.18 8.31
N ARG A 120 -3.37 5.66 7.32
CA ARG A 120 -3.87 4.28 7.33
C ARG A 120 -2.85 3.26 6.80
N VAL A 121 -2.03 3.65 5.84
CA VAL A 121 -1.07 2.77 5.17
C VAL A 121 0.33 3.03 5.72
N VAL A 122 0.89 4.22 5.46
CA VAL A 122 2.27 4.56 5.81
C VAL A 122 2.49 4.50 7.32
N SER A 123 1.65 5.20 8.10
CA SER A 123 1.82 5.22 9.55
C SER A 123 1.51 3.87 10.20
N LYS A 124 0.63 3.05 9.61
CA LYS A 124 0.30 1.72 10.14
C LYS A 124 1.48 0.75 9.93
N GLU A 125 2.01 0.71 8.73
CA GLU A 125 3.15 -0.15 8.39
C GLU A 125 4.40 0.27 9.17
N TYR A 126 4.67 1.57 9.25
CA TYR A 126 5.78 2.08 10.05
C TYR A 126 5.65 1.68 11.52
N LYS A 127 4.47 1.82 12.16
CA LYS A 127 4.26 1.39 13.55
C LYS A 127 4.57 -0.08 13.76
N LYS A 128 4.17 -0.95 12.81
CA LYS A 128 4.47 -2.39 12.87
C LYS A 128 5.98 -2.62 12.85
N LYS A 129 6.70 -1.94 11.95
CA LYS A 129 8.16 -2.02 11.86
C LYS A 129 8.85 -1.51 13.12
N VAL A 130 8.39 -0.40 13.70
CA VAL A 130 8.91 0.12 14.97
C VAL A 130 8.73 -0.89 16.10
N LEU A 131 7.55 -1.48 16.25
CA LEU A 131 7.31 -2.48 17.30
C LEU A 131 8.17 -3.74 17.14
N LYS A 132 8.42 -4.15 15.89
CA LYS A 132 9.35 -5.25 15.59
C LYS A 132 10.79 -4.85 15.93
N PHE A 133 11.21 -3.66 15.50
CA PHE A 133 12.55 -3.14 15.77
C PHE A 133 12.82 -2.95 17.26
N GLU A 134 11.87 -2.42 18.03
CA GLU A 134 12.04 -2.21 19.48
C GLU A 134 12.35 -3.49 20.25
N LYS A 135 11.98 -4.66 19.70
CA LYS A 135 12.24 -5.99 20.27
C LYS A 135 13.38 -6.76 19.59
N SER A 136 13.99 -6.18 18.56
CA SER A 136 15.03 -6.83 17.76
C SER A 136 16.40 -6.76 18.42
N ASP A 137 17.29 -7.66 18.01
CA ASP A 137 18.68 -7.69 18.45
C ASP A 137 19.43 -6.40 18.09
N ASP A 138 19.12 -5.79 16.93
CA ASP A 138 19.67 -4.48 16.55
C ASP A 138 19.40 -3.41 17.62
N ASN A 139 18.19 -3.41 18.20
CA ASN A 139 17.86 -2.46 19.26
C ASN A 139 18.51 -2.84 20.60
N ILE A 140 18.76 -4.13 20.85
CA ILE A 140 19.55 -4.59 22.00
C ILE A 140 20.98 -4.07 21.88
N VAL A 141 21.65 -4.32 20.75
CA VAL A 141 23.01 -3.82 20.45
C VAL A 141 23.07 -2.30 20.58
N ARG A 142 22.11 -1.59 19.97
CA ARG A 142 22.01 -0.13 20.10
C ARG A 142 21.86 0.32 21.56
N SER A 143 21.09 -0.41 22.36
CA SER A 143 20.88 -0.10 23.78
C SER A 143 22.11 -0.36 24.63
N ILE A 144 22.84 -1.45 24.37
CA ILE A 144 24.11 -1.79 25.02
C ILE A 144 25.18 -0.75 24.67
N ALA A 145 25.34 -0.42 23.38
CA ALA A 145 26.26 0.63 22.95
C ALA A 145 25.95 1.97 23.62
N THR A 146 24.66 2.34 23.71
CA THR A 146 24.24 3.55 24.43
C THR A 146 24.54 3.47 25.93
N TYR A 147 24.50 2.29 26.53
CA TYR A 147 24.77 2.09 27.95
C TYR A 147 26.24 2.24 28.32
N TYR A 148 27.15 1.75 27.47
CA TYR A 148 28.60 1.90 27.64
C TYR A 148 29.16 3.18 27.01
N ALA A 149 28.34 3.97 26.32
CA ALA A 149 28.78 5.21 25.71
C ALA A 149 29.35 6.17 26.77
N SER A 150 30.65 6.48 26.66
CA SER A 150 31.39 7.30 27.63
C SER A 150 31.45 6.67 29.04
N GLY A 151 31.62 5.36 29.09
CA GLY A 151 31.65 4.57 30.33
C GLY A 151 30.28 4.02 30.74
N VAL A 152 30.28 3.18 31.78
CA VAL A 152 29.09 2.50 32.28
C VAL A 152 28.09 3.51 32.83
N LYS A 153 26.91 3.62 32.19
CA LYS A 153 25.86 4.55 32.64
C LYS A 153 25.01 3.95 33.76
N GLY A 154 24.99 4.59 34.92
CA GLY A 154 24.06 4.23 35.99
C GLY A 154 22.57 4.35 35.61
N LYS A 155 21.70 3.70 36.38
CA LYS A 155 20.24 3.59 36.16
C LYS A 155 19.54 4.91 35.84
N ARG A 156 19.81 5.98 36.61
CA ARG A 156 19.21 7.31 36.41
C ARG A 156 19.60 7.90 35.04
N LYS A 157 20.88 7.79 34.68
CA LYS A 157 21.42 8.31 33.42
C LYS A 157 20.87 7.56 32.22
N CYS A 158 20.80 6.23 32.27
CA CYS A 158 20.20 5.41 31.20
C CYS A 158 18.71 5.75 30.99
N LYS A 159 17.93 5.88 32.06
CA LYS A 159 16.52 6.32 31.98
C LYS A 159 16.39 7.72 31.36
N SER A 160 17.25 8.66 31.75
CA SER A 160 17.26 10.02 31.22
C SER A 160 17.57 10.04 29.72
N VAL A 161 18.61 9.33 29.28
CA VAL A 161 18.98 9.24 27.85
C VAL A 161 17.84 8.66 27.03
N ARG A 162 17.26 7.52 27.46
CA ARG A 162 16.10 6.93 26.77
C ARG A 162 14.94 7.91 26.65
N LEU A 163 14.69 8.68 27.71
CA LEU A 163 13.61 9.66 27.76
C LEU A 163 13.85 10.80 26.76
N VAL A 164 15.05 11.38 26.77
CA VAL A 164 15.44 12.48 25.86
C VAL A 164 15.40 12.04 24.39
N LEU A 165 15.88 10.83 24.08
CA LEU A 165 15.93 10.34 22.71
C LEU A 165 14.57 9.95 22.12
N SER A 166 13.55 9.75 22.95
CA SER A 166 12.24 9.23 22.48
C SER A 166 11.03 10.08 22.85
N MET A 167 11.20 11.09 23.71
CA MET A 167 10.10 11.91 24.21
C MET A 167 10.43 13.41 24.15
N LYS A 168 9.41 14.21 23.85
CA LYS A 168 9.42 15.68 23.89
C LYS A 168 8.34 16.22 24.82
N SER A 169 8.43 17.49 25.20
CA SER A 169 7.35 18.19 25.91
C SER A 169 6.07 18.18 25.08
N ASN A 170 4.92 18.14 25.76
CA ASN A 170 3.62 18.29 25.12
C ASN A 170 3.18 19.75 25.22
N GLU A 171 3.18 20.45 24.08
CA GLU A 171 2.75 21.85 24.00
C GLU A 171 1.29 22.05 24.46
N SER A 172 0.41 21.08 24.18
CA SER A 172 -1.01 21.17 24.56
C SER A 172 -1.28 20.81 26.02
N LYS A 173 -0.33 20.18 26.72
CA LYS A 173 -0.51 19.72 28.10
C LYS A 173 0.78 19.98 28.90
N PRO A 174 0.91 21.16 29.54
CA PRO A 174 2.07 21.51 30.35
C PRO A 174 2.42 20.42 31.36
N GLY A 175 3.72 20.14 31.52
CA GLY A 175 4.22 19.07 32.40
C GLY A 175 4.10 17.64 31.85
N LYS A 176 3.31 17.40 30.78
CA LYS A 176 3.23 16.08 30.14
C LYS A 176 4.24 15.95 29.01
N ARG A 177 4.73 14.73 28.81
CA ARG A 177 5.62 14.38 27.69
C ARG A 177 4.89 13.51 26.67
N THR A 178 5.26 13.66 25.40
CA THR A 178 4.76 12.82 24.29
C THR A 178 5.93 12.21 23.54
N SER A 179 5.69 11.12 22.82
CA SER A 179 6.75 10.52 21.99
C SER A 179 7.15 11.45 20.85
N ILE A 180 8.44 11.54 20.57
CA ILE A 180 8.95 12.20 19.36
C ILE A 180 8.39 11.42 18.15
N SER A 181 7.89 12.15 17.16
CA SER A 181 7.30 11.57 15.96
C SER A 181 7.74 12.34 14.72
N ILE A 182 8.19 11.62 13.69
CA ILE A 182 8.63 12.20 12.40
C ILE A 182 7.40 12.66 11.61
N CYS A 183 6.38 11.82 11.57
CA CYS A 183 5.05 12.08 11.01
C CYS A 183 3.97 11.59 11.96
N LYS A 184 2.71 11.95 11.70
CA LYS A 184 1.58 11.51 12.53
C LYS A 184 1.56 9.99 12.65
N GLY A 185 1.76 9.49 13.86
CA GLY A 185 1.80 8.05 14.16
C GLY A 185 3.16 7.38 13.92
N CYS A 186 4.15 8.09 13.38
CA CYS A 186 5.49 7.58 13.09
C CYS A 186 6.45 7.91 14.22
N LYS A 187 6.37 7.17 15.34
CA LYS A 187 7.18 7.43 16.53
C LYS A 187 8.63 6.98 16.36
N VAL A 188 9.56 7.69 17.00
CA VAL A 188 10.96 7.25 17.08
C VAL A 188 11.03 5.97 17.94
N PRO A 189 11.73 4.91 17.49
CA PRO A 189 11.92 3.70 18.28
C PRO A 189 12.66 3.95 19.58
N LYS A 190 12.16 3.38 20.67
CA LYS A 190 12.74 3.49 22.00
C LYS A 190 13.87 2.48 22.21
N LEU A 191 14.89 2.91 22.94
CA LEU A 191 15.86 1.99 23.54
C LEU A 191 15.16 1.03 24.51
N PHE A 192 15.82 -0.07 24.85
CA PHE A 192 15.39 -0.95 25.91
C PHE A 192 15.24 -0.19 27.23
N THR A 193 14.29 -0.63 28.06
CA THR A 193 14.23 -0.17 29.45
C THR A 193 15.46 -0.66 30.20
N TYR A 194 15.88 0.07 31.24
CA TYR A 194 17.05 -0.31 32.03
C TYR A 194 16.94 -1.75 32.58
N SER A 195 15.77 -2.16 33.06
CA SER A 195 15.53 -3.52 33.56
C SER A 195 15.83 -4.57 32.49
N ASN A 196 15.20 -4.41 31.32
CA ASN A 196 15.33 -5.37 30.22
C ASN A 196 16.75 -5.35 29.66
N LEU A 197 17.42 -4.19 29.65
CA LEU A 197 18.80 -4.07 29.24
C LEU A 197 19.73 -4.85 30.18
N VAL A 198 19.58 -4.67 31.50
CA VAL A 198 20.39 -5.41 32.50
C VAL A 198 20.13 -6.91 32.40
N GLU A 199 18.89 -7.34 32.16
CA GLU A 199 18.57 -8.74 31.90
C GLU A 199 19.29 -9.29 30.66
N GLN A 200 19.45 -8.50 29.59
CA GLN A 200 20.24 -8.93 28.44
C GLN A 200 21.74 -8.96 28.74
N LEU A 201 22.26 -7.96 29.46
CA LEU A 201 23.68 -7.91 29.84
C LEU A 201 24.09 -9.10 30.70
N LYS A 202 23.22 -9.53 31.63
CA LYS A 202 23.46 -10.70 32.48
C LYS A 202 23.56 -12.03 31.73
N LYS A 203 23.04 -12.11 30.49
CA LYS A 203 23.15 -13.30 29.66
C LYS A 203 24.47 -13.37 28.90
N ILE A 204 25.19 -12.25 28.85
CA ILE A 204 26.50 -12.19 28.21
C ILE A 204 27.49 -12.79 29.21
N ASP A 205 28.04 -13.95 28.87
CA ASP A 205 29.16 -14.52 29.60
C ASP A 205 30.43 -13.73 29.23
N ILE A 206 31.03 -13.09 30.22
CA ILE A 206 32.26 -12.29 30.07
C ILE A 206 33.46 -13.11 30.58
N GLY A 207 33.25 -14.35 31.05
CA GLY A 207 34.25 -15.15 31.73
C GLY A 207 34.53 -14.67 33.15
N THR A 208 35.51 -15.31 33.79
CA THR A 208 35.98 -14.92 35.12
C THR A 208 36.83 -13.68 35.01
N VAL A 209 36.39 -12.58 35.64
CA VAL A 209 37.22 -11.38 35.78
C VAL A 209 38.19 -11.64 36.93
N HIS A 210 39.48 -11.74 36.61
CA HIS A 210 40.54 -11.80 37.61
C HIS A 210 40.90 -10.38 38.04
N GLU A 211 41.02 -10.16 39.35
CA GLU A 211 41.63 -8.93 39.86
C GLU A 211 43.07 -8.84 39.35
N ILE A 212 43.50 -7.62 39.01
CA ILE A 212 44.89 -7.40 38.64
C ILE A 212 45.72 -7.64 39.90
N ASP A 213 46.67 -8.56 39.80
CA ASP A 213 47.56 -8.91 40.90
C ASP A 213 48.29 -7.63 41.37
N PRO A 214 48.25 -7.32 42.68
CA PRO A 214 48.85 -6.11 43.25
C PRO A 214 50.33 -5.93 42.91
N ASP A 215 51.05 -7.02 42.64
CA ASP A 215 52.46 -6.96 42.23
C ASP A 215 52.65 -6.27 40.86
N TYR A 216 51.60 -6.23 40.01
CA TYR A 216 51.58 -5.47 38.75
C TYR A 216 51.12 -4.01 38.92
N LEU A 217 50.69 -3.62 40.13
CA LEU A 217 50.30 -2.25 40.46
C LEU A 217 51.47 -1.44 41.06
N GLU A 218 52.59 -2.10 41.41
CA GLU A 218 53.79 -1.42 41.90
C GLU A 218 54.35 -0.45 40.85
N GLY A 219 54.43 0.83 41.22
CA GLY A 219 54.95 1.92 40.36
C GLY A 219 53.91 2.68 39.55
N LEU A 220 52.66 2.20 39.45
CA LEU A 220 51.55 2.96 38.88
C LEU A 220 50.93 3.85 39.96
N LYS A 221 51.16 5.17 39.91
CA LYS A 221 50.46 6.15 40.76
C LYS A 221 48.98 6.18 40.40
N THR A 222 48.17 5.33 41.01
CA THR A 222 46.72 5.32 40.80
C THR A 222 46.07 6.43 41.62
N GLU A 223 45.63 7.52 40.98
CA GLU A 223 44.89 8.60 41.65
C GLU A 223 43.47 8.18 42.08
N ASN A 224 42.94 7.04 41.61
CA ASN A 224 41.68 6.47 42.09
C ASN A 224 41.71 4.93 41.96
N SER A 225 41.59 4.23 43.09
CA SER A 225 41.27 2.79 43.07
C SER A 225 39.84 2.62 42.58
N VAL A 226 39.67 1.99 41.42
CA VAL A 226 38.34 1.68 40.87
C VAL A 226 38.10 0.19 41.05
N ASN A 227 37.35 -0.17 42.09
CA ASN A 227 36.88 -1.54 42.27
C ASN A 227 35.85 -1.84 41.18
N GLY A 228 36.19 -2.79 40.31
CA GLY A 228 35.28 -3.36 39.32
C GLY A 228 34.32 -4.33 39.99
N ALA A 229 33.17 -3.84 40.45
CA ALA A 229 32.02 -4.64 40.88
C ALA A 229 30.73 -4.14 40.20
#